data_AF-A0A536H2I7-F1
#
_entry.id   AF-A0A536H2I7-F1
#
_cell.length_a   1.000
_cell.length_b   1.000
_cell.length_c   1.000
_cell.angle_alpha   90.00
_cell.angle_beta   90.00
_cell.angle_gamma   90.00
#
_symmetry.space_group_name_H-M   'P 1'
#
loop_
_entity.id
_entity.type
_entity.pdbx_description
1 polymer ?
#
loop_
_entity_poly.entity_id
_entity_poly.type
_entity_poly.pdbx_seq_one_letter_code
_entity_poly.pdbx_strand_id
1 'polypeptide(L)'
;MLTQETRSLEFSRSDARIAELLELVQRAEDLKALNDLAEWDQNTQLPQADGAGELRGHQMATLQGVLHESRTNLRLGSLLDALDEAVKDAQFTDADRGLVRVTRRMFDQATKLPRKLVEEIARVGAGSFEAWRRARERNDFASFAPWLGRTVTLQREVADRFGYAETRYDALLDLYEPGMTVRKLDALFRPVREVSTTLLRRIEASGNTVDDSCLEGDFDSEKQVALSRTLLEGMGYDFSRGAIAISPHPFTSGLSSPYDVRVTIHPDRRYIQASIMAAIHEGGHALYEQGSAESLARTPVAGGVSMGMHESQSRLWENAIGRSEAFWRGQYAAVQKAFPEHFASVDAATFARALNRVQPSLIRIEADEVTYNLHIIVRYELEKE
;
A
#
# COMPACT_ATOMS: atom_id res chain seq x y z
N MET A 1 -25.11 21.53 7.95
CA MET A 1 -25.69 20.31 7.36
C MET A 1 -25.15 20.19 5.95
N LEU A 2 -24.20 19.28 5.72
CA LEU A 2 -23.91 18.84 4.36
C LEU A 2 -25.17 18.12 3.90
N THR A 3 -25.90 18.69 2.94
CA THR A 3 -26.95 17.99 2.23
C THR A 3 -26.29 16.82 1.52
N GLN A 4 -26.37 15.63 2.10
CA GLN A 4 -26.18 14.38 1.36
C GLN A 4 -27.34 14.33 0.36
N GLU A 5 -27.13 14.90 -0.84
CA GLU A 5 -27.80 14.32 -2.00
C GLU A 5 -27.51 12.82 -1.93
N THR A 6 -28.56 12.02 -1.94
CA THR A 6 -28.49 10.57 -1.81
C THR A 6 -27.76 10.01 -3.03
N ARG A 7 -26.43 10.04 -2.99
CA ARG A 7 -25.57 9.44 -4.01
C ARG A 7 -25.73 7.94 -3.88
N SER A 8 -26.43 7.33 -4.83
CA SER A 8 -26.59 5.89 -4.89
C SER A 8 -25.26 5.26 -5.28
N LEU A 9 -24.78 4.32 -4.45
CA LEU A 9 -23.64 3.45 -4.76
C LEU A 9 -24.07 2.15 -5.45
N GLU A 10 -25.32 2.09 -5.93
CA GLU A 10 -25.84 0.95 -6.69
C GLU A 10 -25.60 1.15 -8.18
N PHE A 11 -25.19 0.09 -8.88
CA PHE A 11 -25.06 0.12 -10.33
C PHE A 11 -26.41 -0.01 -11.04
N SER A 12 -26.58 0.68 -12.16
CA SER A 12 -27.80 0.62 -12.98
C SER A 12 -27.86 -0.66 -13.81
N ARG A 13 -27.99 -1.82 -13.16
CA ARG A 13 -28.00 -3.16 -13.80
C ARG A 13 -29.13 -3.39 -14.81
N SER A 14 -30.14 -2.51 -14.84
CA SER A 14 -31.19 -2.52 -15.86
C SER A 14 -30.71 -2.01 -17.22
N ASP A 15 -29.65 -1.19 -17.29
CA ASP A 15 -29.00 -0.83 -18.55
C ASP A 15 -28.10 -1.99 -19.00
N ALA A 16 -28.39 -2.55 -20.17
CA ALA A 16 -27.68 -3.71 -20.69
C ALA A 16 -26.17 -3.48 -20.87
N ARG A 17 -25.73 -2.24 -21.15
CA ARG A 17 -24.32 -1.90 -21.33
C ARG A 17 -23.59 -1.88 -19.99
N ILE A 18 -24.23 -1.36 -18.94
CA ILE A 18 -23.69 -1.38 -17.56
C ILE A 18 -23.62 -2.82 -17.06
N ALA A 19 -24.67 -3.63 -17.28
CA ALA A 19 -24.67 -5.04 -16.91
C ALA A 19 -23.53 -5.82 -17.58
N GLU A 20 -23.32 -5.61 -18.88
CA GLU A 20 -22.24 -6.25 -19.64
C GLU A 20 -20.84 -5.75 -19.20
N LEU A 21 -20.69 -4.44 -18.97
CA LEU A 21 -19.44 -3.88 -18.44
C LEU A 21 -19.08 -4.50 -17.09
N LEU A 22 -20.05 -4.60 -16.18
CA LEU A 22 -19.88 -5.24 -14.87
C LEU A 22 -19.42 -6.69 -15.00
N GLU A 23 -20.01 -7.47 -15.91
CA GLU A 23 -19.61 -8.87 -16.13
C GLU A 23 -18.14 -8.99 -16.54
N LEU A 24 -17.70 -8.16 -17.50
CA LEU A 24 -16.33 -8.17 -18.00
C LEU A 24 -15.32 -7.75 -16.92
N VAL A 25 -15.60 -6.66 -16.19
CA VAL A 25 -14.67 -6.17 -15.15
C VAL A 25 -14.67 -7.05 -13.92
N GLN A 26 -15.81 -7.63 -13.52
CA GLN A 26 -15.87 -8.56 -12.39
C GLN A 26 -15.00 -9.78 -12.63
N ARG A 27 -15.03 -10.34 -13.86
CA ARG A 27 -14.13 -11.43 -14.23
C ARG A 27 -12.66 -11.04 -14.16
N ALA A 28 -12.31 -9.83 -14.59
CA ALA A 28 -10.94 -9.33 -14.50
C ALA A 28 -10.50 -9.13 -13.03
N GLU A 29 -11.37 -8.60 -12.18
CA GLU A 29 -11.09 -8.41 -10.76
C GLU A 29 -11.00 -9.73 -10.00
N ASP A 30 -11.78 -10.77 -10.37
CA ASP A 30 -11.62 -12.12 -9.81
C ASP A 30 -10.24 -12.72 -10.15
N LEU A 31 -9.77 -12.54 -11.39
CA LEU A 31 -8.44 -12.99 -11.82
C LEU A 31 -7.32 -12.24 -11.09
N LYS A 32 -7.49 -10.94 -10.88
CA LYS A 32 -6.58 -10.11 -10.08
C LYS A 32 -6.53 -10.61 -8.64
N ALA A 33 -7.68 -10.80 -7.99
CA ALA A 33 -7.79 -11.31 -6.63
C ALA A 33 -7.07 -12.66 -6.43
N LEU A 34 -7.18 -13.57 -7.40
CA LEU A 34 -6.47 -14.86 -7.36
C LEU A 34 -4.96 -14.70 -7.54
N ASN A 35 -4.52 -13.77 -8.38
CA ASN A 35 -3.09 -13.44 -8.49
C ASN A 35 -2.55 -12.88 -7.16
N ASP A 36 -3.29 -11.97 -6.54
CA ASP A 36 -2.90 -11.35 -5.26
C ASP A 36 -2.91 -12.38 -4.12
N LEU A 37 -3.83 -13.35 -4.15
CA LEU A 37 -3.82 -14.48 -3.21
C LEU A 37 -2.57 -15.36 -3.39
N ALA A 38 -2.15 -15.59 -4.64
CA ALA A 38 -0.93 -16.33 -4.94
C ALA A 38 0.33 -15.58 -4.45
N GLU A 39 0.32 -14.25 -4.52
CA GLU A 39 1.36 -13.37 -3.94
C GLU A 39 1.34 -13.40 -2.41
N TRP A 40 0.16 -13.32 -1.78
CA TRP A 40 0.01 -13.46 -0.34
C TRP A 40 0.57 -14.80 0.14
N ASP A 41 0.24 -15.90 -0.53
CA ASP A 41 0.73 -17.24 -0.19
C ASP A 41 2.25 -17.34 -0.39
N GLN A 42 2.79 -16.75 -1.47
CA GLN A 42 4.23 -16.68 -1.72
C GLN A 42 4.99 -16.03 -0.57
N ASN A 43 4.41 -15.01 0.06
CA ASN A 43 5.04 -14.25 1.13
C ASN A 43 4.78 -14.78 2.54
N THR A 44 3.95 -15.83 2.70
CA THR A 44 3.51 -16.29 4.02
C THR A 44 3.64 -17.79 4.23
N GLN A 45 3.15 -18.61 3.30
CA GLN A 45 2.96 -20.06 3.50
C GLN A 45 3.62 -20.94 2.43
N LEU A 46 4.12 -20.36 1.34
CA LEU A 46 4.76 -21.12 0.26
C LEU A 46 5.94 -21.94 0.82
N PRO A 47 5.96 -23.27 0.61
CA PRO A 47 7.07 -24.11 1.06
C PRO A 47 8.42 -23.68 0.51
N GLN A 48 9.47 -23.84 1.30
CA GLN A 48 10.84 -23.46 0.95
C GLN A 48 11.56 -24.48 0.04
N ALA A 49 10.83 -25.40 -0.59
CA ALA A 49 11.43 -26.37 -1.49
C ALA A 49 12.07 -25.66 -2.70
N ASP A 50 13.26 -26.10 -3.10
CA ASP A 50 13.92 -25.58 -4.28
C ASP A 50 12.98 -25.63 -5.50
N GLY A 51 12.85 -24.49 -6.20
CA GLY A 51 11.95 -24.34 -7.36
C GLY A 51 10.49 -24.00 -7.03
N ALA A 52 10.05 -24.04 -5.78
CA ALA A 52 8.65 -23.68 -5.42
C ALA A 52 8.29 -22.24 -5.81
N GLY A 53 9.20 -21.29 -5.53
CA GLY A 53 9.05 -19.88 -5.93
C GLY A 53 9.03 -19.68 -7.45
N GLU A 54 9.82 -20.47 -8.20
CA GLU A 54 9.85 -20.40 -9.66
C GLU A 54 8.52 -20.89 -10.27
N LEU A 55 8.01 -22.04 -9.80
CA LEU A 55 6.72 -22.56 -10.25
C LEU A 55 5.56 -21.64 -9.86
N ARG A 56 5.60 -21.02 -8.67
CA ARG A 56 4.64 -19.98 -8.28
C ARG A 56 4.72 -18.77 -9.22
N GLY A 57 5.92 -18.33 -9.57
CA GLY A 57 6.14 -17.27 -10.55
C GLY A 57 5.50 -17.56 -11.90
N HIS A 58 5.60 -18.80 -12.41
CA HIS A 58 4.94 -19.21 -13.66
C HIS A 58 3.40 -19.18 -13.57
N GLN A 59 2.82 -19.59 -12.43
CA GLN A 59 1.37 -19.54 -12.21
C GLN A 59 0.87 -18.09 -12.24
N MET A 60 1.54 -17.19 -11.50
CA MET A 60 1.20 -15.77 -11.45
C MET A 60 1.38 -15.10 -12.83
N ALA A 61 2.47 -15.42 -13.55
CA ALA A 61 2.68 -14.90 -14.91
C ALA A 61 1.57 -15.32 -15.88
N THR A 62 1.06 -16.55 -15.75
CA THR A 62 -0.07 -17.04 -16.57
C THR A 62 -1.34 -16.25 -16.26
N LEU A 63 -1.67 -16.05 -14.98
CA LEU A 63 -2.82 -15.25 -14.55
C LEU A 63 -2.72 -13.80 -15.05
N GLN A 64 -1.54 -13.18 -14.94
CA GLN A 64 -1.30 -11.83 -15.43
C GLN A 64 -1.48 -11.71 -16.95
N GLY A 65 -1.09 -12.74 -17.72
CA GLY A 65 -1.34 -12.79 -19.16
C GLY A 65 -2.83 -12.76 -19.49
N VAL A 66 -3.63 -13.62 -18.84
CA VAL A 66 -5.09 -13.67 -19.04
C VAL A 66 -5.78 -12.38 -18.56
N LEU A 67 -5.31 -11.81 -17.45
CA LEU A 67 -5.79 -10.53 -16.93
C LEU A 67 -5.52 -9.39 -17.92
N HIS A 68 -4.33 -9.34 -18.51
CA HIS A 68 -3.99 -8.35 -19.52
C HIS A 68 -4.91 -8.47 -20.74
N GLU A 69 -5.13 -9.68 -21.26
CA GLU A 69 -6.06 -9.92 -22.38
C GLU A 69 -7.49 -9.44 -22.08
N SER A 70 -7.95 -9.64 -20.85
CA SER A 70 -9.27 -9.16 -20.41
C SER A 70 -9.32 -7.62 -20.33
N ARG A 71 -8.25 -6.98 -19.85
CA ARG A 71 -8.14 -5.52 -19.74
C ARG A 71 -7.92 -4.80 -21.08
N THR A 72 -7.51 -5.50 -22.12
CA THR A 72 -7.33 -4.94 -23.48
C THR A 72 -8.35 -5.48 -24.48
N ASN A 73 -9.44 -6.07 -24.01
CA ASN A 73 -10.46 -6.68 -24.87
C ASN A 73 -11.17 -5.63 -25.75
N LEU A 74 -11.31 -5.89 -27.05
CA LEU A 74 -11.95 -4.95 -28.00
C LEU A 74 -13.42 -4.65 -27.66
N ARG A 75 -14.15 -5.63 -27.12
CA ARG A 75 -15.53 -5.45 -26.67
C ARG A 75 -15.59 -4.51 -25.46
N LEU A 76 -14.64 -4.63 -24.52
CA LEU A 76 -14.52 -3.71 -23.40
C LEU A 76 -14.32 -2.27 -23.89
N GLY A 77 -13.39 -2.05 -24.82
CA GLY A 77 -13.17 -0.73 -25.43
C GLY A 77 -14.44 -0.17 -26.09
N SER A 78 -15.13 -0.98 -26.89
CA SER A 78 -16.36 -0.59 -27.57
C SER A 78 -17.50 -0.22 -26.60
N LEU A 79 -17.62 -0.95 -25.48
CA LEU A 79 -18.60 -0.66 -24.43
C LEU A 79 -18.30 0.66 -23.72
N LEU A 80 -17.03 0.87 -23.37
CA LEU A 80 -16.60 2.10 -22.74
C LEU A 80 -16.85 3.30 -23.67
N ASP A 81 -16.61 3.16 -24.98
CA ASP A 81 -16.86 4.24 -25.96
C ASP A 81 -18.35 4.59 -26.04
N ALA A 82 -19.23 3.57 -25.98
CA ALA A 82 -20.67 3.75 -25.98
C ALA A 82 -21.22 4.32 -24.66
N LEU A 83 -20.47 4.21 -23.56
CA LEU A 83 -20.87 4.66 -22.23
C LEU A 83 -20.29 6.03 -21.85
N ASP A 84 -19.17 6.45 -22.42
CA ASP A 84 -18.37 7.60 -21.96
C ASP A 84 -19.18 8.90 -21.82
N GLU A 85 -19.99 9.24 -22.83
CA GLU A 85 -20.92 10.37 -22.76
C GLU A 85 -22.26 9.99 -22.12
N ALA A 86 -22.74 8.76 -22.32
CA ALA A 86 -24.05 8.33 -21.85
C ALA A 86 -24.17 8.37 -20.31
N VAL A 87 -23.12 7.98 -19.59
CA VAL A 87 -23.14 7.99 -18.11
C VAL A 87 -23.20 9.40 -17.51
N LYS A 88 -23.11 10.45 -18.32
CA LYS A 88 -23.30 11.83 -17.86
C LYS A 88 -24.77 12.18 -17.62
N ASP A 89 -25.70 11.43 -18.22
CA ASP A 89 -27.14 11.62 -18.03
C ASP A 89 -27.59 11.33 -16.60
N ALA A 90 -28.65 12.03 -16.16
CA ALA A 90 -29.17 11.93 -14.78
C ALA A 90 -29.72 10.55 -14.40
N GLN A 91 -29.95 9.66 -15.37
CA GLN A 91 -30.43 8.30 -15.13
C GLN A 91 -29.35 7.37 -14.57
N PHE A 92 -28.06 7.70 -14.76
CA PHE A 92 -26.93 6.88 -14.28
C PHE A 92 -26.46 7.33 -12.91
N THR A 93 -26.05 6.37 -12.09
CA THR A 93 -25.59 6.60 -10.72
C THR A 93 -24.13 7.05 -10.67
N ASP A 94 -23.68 7.50 -9.49
CA ASP A 94 -22.27 7.79 -9.26
C ASP A 94 -21.39 6.54 -9.36
N ALA A 95 -21.93 5.37 -9.00
CA ALA A 95 -21.26 4.09 -9.18
C ALA A 95 -21.00 3.81 -10.67
N ASP A 96 -21.99 4.01 -11.54
CA ASP A 96 -21.83 3.83 -12.99
C ASP A 96 -20.78 4.78 -13.57
N ARG A 97 -20.83 6.06 -13.17
CA ARG A 97 -19.85 7.09 -13.58
C ARG A 97 -18.45 6.74 -13.11
N GLY A 98 -18.31 6.23 -11.89
CA GLY A 98 -17.04 5.76 -11.32
C GLY A 98 -16.50 4.56 -12.09
N LEU A 99 -17.35 3.57 -12.33
CA LEU A 99 -17.02 2.34 -13.05
C LEU A 99 -16.44 2.65 -14.43
N VAL A 100 -17.15 3.45 -15.22
CA VAL A 100 -16.72 3.82 -16.58
C VAL A 100 -15.41 4.60 -16.52
N ARG A 101 -15.30 5.62 -15.66
CA ARG A 101 -14.09 6.46 -15.54
C ARG A 101 -12.84 5.65 -15.18
N VAL A 102 -12.93 4.81 -14.15
CA VAL A 102 -11.79 4.02 -13.67
C VAL A 102 -11.43 2.92 -14.67
N THR A 103 -12.44 2.21 -15.20
CA THR A 103 -12.20 1.16 -16.19
C THR A 103 -11.62 1.71 -17.49
N ARG A 104 -12.08 2.88 -17.95
CA ARG A 104 -11.50 3.62 -19.09
C ARG A 104 -10.02 3.87 -18.89
N ARG A 105 -9.66 4.46 -17.74
CA ARG A 105 -8.27 4.75 -17.40
C ARG A 105 -7.40 3.50 -17.43
N MET A 106 -7.86 2.41 -16.84
CA MET A 106 -7.17 1.12 -16.84
C MET A 106 -7.00 0.56 -18.26
N PHE A 107 -8.06 0.61 -19.08
CA PHE A 107 -8.04 0.17 -20.47
C PHE A 107 -7.06 0.98 -21.32
N ASP A 108 -7.09 2.30 -21.22
CA ASP A 108 -6.21 3.19 -21.98
C ASP A 108 -4.73 2.97 -21.60
N GLN A 109 -4.44 2.79 -20.31
CA GLN A 109 -3.08 2.47 -19.86
C GLN A 109 -2.62 1.10 -20.37
N ALA A 110 -3.46 0.07 -20.24
CA ALA A 110 -3.13 -1.28 -20.66
C ALA A 110 -2.87 -1.37 -22.18
N THR A 111 -3.63 -0.63 -22.99
CA THR A 111 -3.53 -0.65 -24.46
C THR A 111 -2.37 0.17 -25.03
N LYS A 112 -1.85 1.15 -24.27
CA LYS A 112 -0.70 1.98 -24.70
C LYS A 112 0.65 1.24 -24.64
N LEU A 113 0.74 0.18 -23.85
CA LEU A 113 1.99 -0.57 -23.68
C LEU A 113 2.04 -1.77 -24.63
N PRO A 114 3.07 -1.86 -25.50
CA PRO A 114 3.19 -3.01 -26.39
C PRO A 114 3.63 -4.23 -25.58
N ARG A 115 3.14 -5.41 -25.98
CA ARG A 115 3.46 -6.69 -25.35
C ARG A 115 4.95 -6.89 -25.05
N LYS A 116 5.83 -6.58 -26.02
CA LYS A 116 7.29 -6.71 -25.86
C LYS A 116 7.85 -5.87 -24.70
N LEU A 117 7.32 -4.66 -24.49
CA LEU A 117 7.74 -3.78 -23.39
C LEU A 117 7.29 -4.37 -22.05
N VAL A 118 6.04 -4.84 -21.98
CA VAL A 118 5.48 -5.50 -20.78
C VAL A 118 6.29 -6.75 -20.41
N GLU A 119 6.58 -7.62 -21.38
CA GLU A 119 7.40 -8.82 -21.19
C GLU A 119 8.81 -8.47 -20.71
N GLU A 120 9.41 -7.41 -21.25
CA GLU A 120 10.74 -6.98 -20.84
C GLU A 120 10.76 -6.37 -19.43
N ILE A 121 9.77 -5.55 -19.06
CA ILE A 121 9.62 -5.04 -17.69
C ILE A 121 9.50 -6.18 -16.70
N ALA A 122 8.69 -7.20 -17.00
CA ALA A 122 8.54 -8.38 -16.14
C ALA A 122 9.88 -9.13 -15.98
N ARG A 123 10.58 -9.38 -17.08
CA ARG A 123 11.90 -10.05 -17.07
C ARG A 123 12.94 -9.27 -16.28
N VAL A 124 13.01 -7.95 -16.48
CA VAL A 124 13.96 -7.08 -15.77
C VAL A 124 13.60 -6.96 -14.30
N GLY A 125 12.32 -6.82 -13.96
CA GLY A 125 11.84 -6.81 -12.58
C GLY A 125 12.28 -8.05 -11.80
N ALA A 126 11.97 -9.24 -12.32
CA ALA A 126 12.35 -10.51 -11.69
C ALA A 126 13.87 -10.67 -11.54
N GLY A 127 14.64 -10.40 -12.60
CA GLY A 127 16.11 -10.49 -12.56
C GLY A 127 16.74 -9.46 -11.62
N SER A 128 16.20 -8.23 -11.60
CA SER A 128 16.72 -7.13 -10.78
C SER A 128 16.48 -7.36 -9.28
N PHE A 129 15.39 -8.01 -8.89
CA PHE A 129 15.10 -8.28 -7.48
C PHE A 129 16.14 -9.22 -6.86
N GLU A 130 16.48 -10.32 -7.54
CA GLU A 130 17.50 -11.25 -7.06
C GLU A 130 18.90 -10.62 -7.07
N ALA A 131 19.20 -9.82 -8.11
CA ALA A 131 20.45 -9.07 -8.15
C ALA A 131 20.55 -8.05 -7.00
N TRP A 132 19.46 -7.32 -6.71
CA TRP A 132 19.36 -6.38 -5.60
C TRP A 132 19.58 -7.05 -4.25
N ARG A 133 18.95 -8.21 -4.00
CA ARG A 133 19.10 -8.95 -2.75
C ARG A 133 20.56 -9.27 -2.46
N ARG A 134 21.26 -9.87 -3.44
CA ARG A 134 22.69 -10.20 -3.32
C ARG A 134 23.59 -8.96 -3.25
N ALA A 135 23.23 -7.89 -3.96
CA ALA A 135 23.97 -6.63 -3.93
C ALA A 135 23.86 -5.94 -2.57
N ARG A 136 22.67 -5.92 -1.97
CA ARG A 136 22.41 -5.36 -0.63
C ARG A 136 23.19 -6.11 0.44
N GLU A 137 23.14 -7.43 0.44
CA GLU A 137 23.89 -8.28 1.39
C GLU A 137 25.40 -8.05 1.33
N ARG A 138 25.92 -7.80 0.11
CA ARG A 138 27.36 -7.62 -0.13
C ARG A 138 27.81 -6.16 -0.17
N ASN A 139 26.90 -5.21 0.06
CA ASN A 139 27.14 -3.78 -0.11
C ASN A 139 27.78 -3.43 -1.48
N ASP A 140 27.27 -4.04 -2.55
CA ASP A 140 27.83 -3.98 -3.91
C ASP A 140 26.86 -3.34 -4.90
N PHE A 141 26.76 -2.00 -4.85
CA PHE A 141 25.93 -1.23 -5.77
C PHE A 141 26.37 -1.40 -7.23
N ALA A 142 27.67 -1.56 -7.50
CA ALA A 142 28.19 -1.67 -8.87
C ALA A 142 27.60 -2.87 -9.60
N SER A 143 27.38 -3.99 -8.92
CA SER A 143 26.69 -5.16 -9.49
C SER A 143 25.20 -4.93 -9.79
N PHE A 144 24.54 -4.01 -9.08
CA PHE A 144 23.12 -3.69 -9.26
C PHE A 144 22.88 -2.55 -10.26
N ALA A 145 23.84 -1.62 -10.41
CA ALA A 145 23.71 -0.44 -11.24
C ALA A 145 23.24 -0.72 -12.69
N PRO A 146 23.69 -1.78 -13.40
CA PRO A 146 23.18 -2.10 -14.73
C PRO A 146 21.69 -2.45 -14.75
N TRP A 147 21.21 -3.16 -13.73
CA TRP A 147 19.78 -3.50 -13.59
C TRP A 147 18.95 -2.24 -13.34
N LEU A 148 19.39 -1.39 -12.42
CA LEU A 148 18.74 -0.11 -12.15
C LEU A 148 18.67 0.77 -13.40
N GLY A 149 19.78 0.88 -14.14
CA GLY A 149 19.83 1.62 -15.40
C GLY A 149 18.85 1.09 -16.46
N ARG A 150 18.70 -0.24 -16.57
CA ARG A 150 17.70 -0.84 -17.47
C ARG A 150 16.28 -0.53 -17.00
N THR A 151 15.99 -0.65 -15.70
CA THR A 151 14.69 -0.31 -15.11
C THR A 151 14.31 1.14 -15.41
N VAL A 152 15.20 2.10 -15.15
CA VAL A 152 14.96 3.53 -15.45
C VAL A 152 14.69 3.75 -16.94
N THR A 153 15.45 3.09 -17.82
CA THR A 153 15.23 3.18 -19.28
C THR A 153 13.84 2.69 -19.68
N LEU A 154 13.39 1.56 -19.13
CA LEU A 154 12.06 1.01 -19.41
C LEU A 154 10.95 1.90 -18.85
N GLN A 155 11.11 2.43 -17.64
CA GLN A 155 10.11 3.34 -17.05
C GLN A 155 10.00 4.67 -17.81
N ARG A 156 11.11 5.18 -18.37
CA ARG A 156 11.07 6.34 -19.28
C ARG A 156 10.28 6.04 -20.56
N GLU A 157 10.45 4.84 -21.13
CA GLU A 157 9.63 4.42 -22.28
C GLU A 157 8.15 4.31 -21.90
N VAL A 158 7.82 3.72 -20.74
CA VAL A 158 6.45 3.65 -20.21
C VAL A 158 5.83 5.05 -20.08
N ALA A 159 6.55 5.99 -19.48
CA ALA A 159 6.10 7.38 -19.36
C ALA A 159 5.82 8.03 -20.73
N ASP A 160 6.71 7.82 -21.71
CA ASP A 160 6.53 8.33 -23.08
C ASP A 160 5.31 7.69 -23.78
N ARG A 161 4.99 6.41 -23.50
CA ARG A 161 3.77 5.77 -24.02
C ARG A 161 2.50 6.30 -23.38
N PHE A 162 2.51 6.54 -22.06
CA PHE A 162 1.37 7.09 -21.35
C PHE A 162 1.07 8.52 -21.77
N GLY A 163 2.12 9.30 -22.01
CA GLY A 163 2.05 10.73 -22.30
C GLY A 163 1.98 11.56 -21.01
N TYR A 164 2.50 12.78 -21.09
CA TYR A 164 2.56 13.72 -19.97
C TYR A 164 2.50 15.16 -20.50
N ALA A 165 2.12 16.09 -19.62
CA ALA A 165 2.06 17.51 -19.95
C ALA A 165 3.39 18.25 -19.70
N GLU A 166 4.03 18.03 -18.55
CA GLU A 166 5.23 18.75 -18.14
C GLU A 166 6.47 17.83 -18.15
N THR A 167 6.43 16.70 -17.45
CA THR A 167 7.58 15.80 -17.30
C THR A 167 7.20 14.32 -17.40
N ARG A 168 8.14 13.46 -17.81
CA ARG A 168 7.97 11.99 -17.78
C ARG A 168 7.55 11.48 -16.40
N TYR A 169 8.08 12.09 -15.35
CA TYR A 169 7.80 11.67 -14.00
C TYR A 169 6.34 11.93 -13.61
N ASP A 170 5.66 12.94 -14.19
CA ASP A 170 4.22 13.13 -14.00
C ASP A 170 3.41 11.92 -14.47
N ALA A 171 3.77 11.32 -15.61
CA ALA A 171 3.09 10.12 -16.10
C ALA A 171 3.26 8.92 -15.16
N LEU A 172 4.41 8.82 -14.47
CA LEU A 172 4.69 7.76 -13.50
C LEU A 172 4.01 8.03 -12.15
N LEU A 173 4.00 9.27 -11.69
CA LEU A 173 3.27 9.69 -10.48
C LEU A 173 1.77 9.45 -10.62
N ASP A 174 1.20 9.75 -11.78
CA ASP A 174 -0.22 9.60 -12.08
C ASP A 174 -0.70 8.14 -11.91
N LEU A 175 0.19 7.14 -12.07
CA LEU A 175 -0.13 5.73 -11.83
C LEU A 175 -0.55 5.43 -10.39
N TYR A 176 0.03 6.17 -9.44
CA TYR A 176 -0.20 5.96 -8.01
C TYR A 176 -1.14 7.00 -7.41
N GLU A 177 -1.04 8.24 -7.88
CA GLU A 177 -1.84 9.37 -7.40
C GLU A 177 -2.40 10.16 -8.60
N PRO A 178 -3.58 9.78 -9.12
CA PRO A 178 -4.14 10.41 -10.32
C PRO A 178 -4.24 11.93 -10.22
N GLY A 179 -3.64 12.63 -11.19
CA GLY A 179 -3.57 14.09 -11.26
C GLY A 179 -2.47 14.72 -10.41
N MET A 180 -1.63 13.94 -9.73
CA MET A 180 -0.42 14.46 -9.08
C MET A 180 0.65 14.82 -10.11
N THR A 181 1.45 15.84 -9.81
CA THR A 181 2.51 16.34 -10.70
C THR A 181 3.72 16.78 -9.89
N VAL A 182 4.89 16.82 -10.52
CA VAL A 182 6.13 17.40 -9.98
C VAL A 182 5.89 18.79 -9.43
N ARG A 183 5.18 19.65 -10.18
CA ARG A 183 4.87 21.02 -9.73
C ARG A 183 4.08 21.06 -8.41
N LYS A 184 3.09 20.18 -8.26
CA LYS A 184 2.31 20.06 -7.02
C LYS A 184 3.15 19.50 -5.87
N LEU A 185 3.97 18.48 -6.13
CA LEU A 185 4.85 17.88 -5.13
C LEU A 185 5.95 18.83 -4.68
N ASP A 186 6.59 19.59 -5.58
CA ASP A 186 7.59 20.60 -5.23
C ASP A 186 6.99 21.69 -4.33
N ALA A 187 5.75 22.12 -4.61
CA ALA A 187 5.04 23.08 -3.76
C ALA A 187 4.67 22.50 -2.39
N LEU A 188 4.35 21.21 -2.31
CA LEU A 188 4.02 20.51 -1.07
C LEU A 188 5.26 20.23 -0.21
N PHE A 189 6.34 19.76 -0.81
CA PHE A 189 7.53 19.29 -0.08
C PHE A 189 8.39 20.43 0.46
N ARG A 190 8.36 21.63 -0.14
CA ARG A 190 9.10 22.79 0.37
C ARG A 190 8.73 23.12 1.83
N PRO A 191 7.47 23.42 2.19
CA PRO A 191 7.12 23.71 3.57
C PRO A 191 7.33 22.50 4.51
N VAL A 192 7.10 21.26 4.03
CA VAL A 192 7.35 20.05 4.83
C VAL A 192 8.83 19.95 5.22
N ARG A 193 9.74 20.14 4.27
CA ARG A 193 11.19 20.14 4.52
C ARG A 193 11.58 21.21 5.54
N GLU A 194 11.08 22.44 5.36
CA GLU A 194 11.39 23.57 6.25
C GLU A 194 10.92 23.31 7.68
N VAL A 195 9.69 22.82 7.85
CA VAL A 195 9.12 22.51 9.16
C VAL A 195 9.85 21.33 9.81
N SER A 196 10.03 20.22 9.10
CA SER A 196 10.73 19.03 9.64
C SER A 196 12.16 19.35 10.07
N THR A 197 12.93 20.06 9.24
CA THR A 197 14.31 20.43 9.59
C THR A 197 14.39 21.42 10.75
N THR A 198 13.46 22.37 10.83
CA THR A 198 13.38 23.31 11.95
C THR A 198 13.02 22.61 13.25
N LEU A 199 12.04 21.70 13.21
CA LEU A 199 11.60 20.93 14.36
C LEU A 199 12.71 19.99 14.85
N LEU A 200 13.38 19.28 13.93
CA LEU A 200 14.52 18.42 14.26
C LEU A 200 15.62 19.19 15.00
N ARG A 201 16.05 20.35 14.47
CA ARG A 201 17.06 21.20 15.14
C ARG A 201 16.64 21.63 16.54
N ARG A 202 15.35 21.93 16.74
CA ARG A 202 14.82 22.28 18.08
C ARG A 202 14.86 21.10 19.04
N ILE A 203 14.55 19.90 18.56
CA ILE A 203 14.61 18.67 19.35
C ILE A 203 16.06 18.38 19.75
N GLU A 204 17.00 18.40 18.80
CA GLU A 204 18.43 18.19 19.04
C GLU A 204 19.02 19.23 20.01
N ALA A 205 18.62 20.51 19.88
CA ALA A 205 19.07 21.58 20.75
C ALA A 205 18.40 21.60 22.14
N SER A 206 17.35 20.79 22.37
CA SER A 206 16.57 20.85 23.61
C SER A 206 17.30 20.27 24.82
N GLY A 207 18.31 19.42 24.60
CA GLY A 207 18.99 18.66 25.65
C GLY A 207 18.13 17.58 26.30
N ASN A 208 16.88 17.39 25.87
CA ASN A 208 15.99 16.33 26.35
C ASN A 208 16.29 15.03 25.62
N THR A 209 16.51 13.95 26.38
CA THR A 209 16.61 12.59 25.84
C THR A 209 15.35 11.81 26.18
N VAL A 210 14.79 11.13 25.19
CA VAL A 210 13.73 10.14 25.40
C VAL A 210 14.39 8.78 25.57
N ASP A 211 14.15 8.13 26.69
CA ASP A 211 14.53 6.74 26.92
C ASP A 211 13.50 5.83 26.22
N ASP A 212 13.99 5.02 25.28
CA ASP A 212 13.22 4.03 24.53
C ASP A 212 13.63 2.59 24.84
N SER A 213 14.47 2.39 25.86
CA SER A 213 14.99 1.06 26.22
C SER A 213 13.90 0.05 26.59
N CYS A 214 12.71 0.51 27.00
CA CYS A 214 11.58 -0.37 27.25
C CYS A 214 11.08 -1.10 26.00
N LEU A 215 11.41 -0.60 24.79
CA LEU A 215 11.03 -1.22 23.52
C LEU A 215 11.99 -2.33 23.09
N GLU A 216 13.18 -2.42 23.71
CA GLU A 216 14.18 -3.45 23.48
C GLU A 216 14.11 -4.53 24.58
N GLY A 217 14.29 -5.79 24.23
CA GLY A 217 14.14 -6.88 25.19
C GLY A 217 14.17 -8.28 24.56
N ASP A 218 13.61 -9.26 25.27
CA ASP A 218 13.32 -10.59 24.70
C ASP A 218 11.80 -10.77 24.59
N PHE A 219 11.27 -10.46 23.41
CA PHE A 219 9.86 -10.50 23.08
C PHE A 219 9.56 -11.73 22.23
N ASP A 220 9.08 -12.80 22.86
CA ASP A 220 8.63 -14.00 22.15
C ASP A 220 7.69 -13.68 20.96
N SER A 221 8.01 -14.23 19.79
CA SER A 221 7.32 -13.90 18.54
C SER A 221 5.85 -14.30 18.55
N GLU A 222 5.48 -15.43 19.17
CA GLU A 222 4.08 -15.87 19.24
C GLU A 222 3.27 -14.91 20.12
N LYS A 223 3.85 -14.43 21.22
CA LYS A 223 3.24 -13.39 22.05
C LYS A 223 3.08 -12.06 21.32
N GLN A 224 4.03 -11.68 20.46
CA GLN A 224 3.90 -10.48 19.62
C GLN A 224 2.76 -10.61 18.60
N VAL A 225 2.60 -11.78 17.98
CA VAL A 225 1.48 -12.06 17.06
C VAL A 225 0.15 -11.99 17.82
N ALA A 226 0.06 -12.60 19.00
CA ALA A 226 -1.15 -12.54 19.84
C ALA A 226 -1.49 -11.11 20.27
N LEU A 227 -0.48 -10.32 20.67
CA LEU A 227 -0.64 -8.89 20.99
C LEU A 227 -1.13 -8.10 19.78
N SER A 228 -0.52 -8.31 18.61
CA SER A 228 -0.90 -7.65 17.35
C SER A 228 -2.36 -7.94 16.99
N ARG A 229 -2.81 -9.19 17.18
CA ARG A 229 -4.21 -9.57 17.02
C ARG A 229 -5.13 -8.79 17.96
N THR A 230 -4.79 -8.70 19.24
CA THR A 230 -5.57 -7.93 20.22
C THR A 230 -5.64 -6.45 19.85
N LEU A 231 -4.55 -5.85 19.36
CA LEU A 231 -4.54 -4.46 18.92
C LEU A 231 -5.43 -4.24 17.70
N LEU A 232 -5.36 -5.13 16.70
CA LEU A 232 -6.23 -5.09 15.51
C LEU A 232 -7.71 -5.21 15.90
N GLU A 233 -8.07 -6.15 16.79
CA GLU A 233 -9.43 -6.28 17.32
C GLU A 233 -9.87 -4.97 18.03
N GLY A 234 -8.99 -4.36 18.80
CA GLY A 234 -9.23 -3.08 19.48
C GLY A 234 -9.39 -1.89 18.54
N MET A 235 -8.80 -1.93 17.33
CA MET A 235 -9.00 -0.94 16.28
C MET A 235 -10.32 -1.14 15.51
N GLY A 236 -10.95 -2.30 15.64
CA GLY A 236 -12.18 -2.66 14.93
C GLY A 236 -11.96 -3.49 13.66
N TYR A 237 -10.77 -4.04 13.45
CA TYR A 237 -10.51 -4.94 12.32
C TYR A 237 -11.31 -6.24 12.46
N ASP A 238 -12.08 -6.59 11.44
CA ASP A 238 -12.98 -7.74 11.44
C ASP A 238 -12.25 -9.01 10.99
N PHE A 239 -11.88 -9.85 11.96
CA PHE A 239 -11.25 -11.16 11.70
C PHE A 239 -12.18 -12.20 11.04
N SER A 240 -13.48 -11.94 10.92
CA SER A 240 -14.35 -12.77 10.07
C SER A 240 -14.21 -12.45 8.58
N ARG A 241 -13.62 -11.29 8.26
CA ARG A 241 -13.38 -10.77 6.91
C ARG A 241 -11.89 -10.56 6.61
N GLY A 242 -11.02 -11.23 7.37
CA GLY A 242 -9.59 -11.01 7.27
C GLY A 242 -8.75 -11.97 8.12
N ALA A 243 -7.44 -11.93 7.90
CA ALA A 243 -6.47 -12.74 8.63
C ALA A 243 -5.19 -11.96 8.90
N ILE A 244 -4.42 -12.42 9.89
CA ILE A 244 -3.05 -11.97 10.15
C ILE A 244 -2.08 -13.11 9.83
N ALA A 245 -0.95 -12.80 9.19
CA ALA A 245 0.14 -13.75 8.97
C ALA A 245 1.51 -13.08 9.18
N ILE A 246 2.57 -13.89 9.18
CA ILE A 246 3.95 -13.39 9.22
C ILE A 246 4.49 -13.34 7.81
N SER A 247 5.17 -12.25 7.47
CA SER A 247 5.89 -12.08 6.21
C SER A 247 7.26 -11.44 6.45
N PRO A 248 8.20 -11.48 5.49
CA PRO A 248 9.47 -10.75 5.60
C PRO A 248 9.31 -9.22 5.65
N HIS A 249 8.26 -8.70 5.01
CA HIS A 249 7.93 -7.29 4.95
C HIS A 249 6.43 -7.13 5.16
N PRO A 250 5.97 -6.41 6.21
CA PRO A 250 4.55 -6.15 6.44
C PRO A 250 3.86 -5.53 5.22
N PHE A 251 2.63 -5.96 4.97
CA PHE A 251 1.73 -5.45 3.93
C PHE A 251 0.28 -5.84 4.22
N THR A 252 -0.65 -5.09 3.62
CA THR A 252 -2.08 -5.39 3.55
C THR A 252 -2.47 -5.80 2.13
N SER A 253 -3.36 -6.79 2.02
CA SER A 253 -3.90 -7.28 0.76
C SER A 253 -5.43 -7.33 0.80
N GLY A 254 -6.09 -6.45 0.05
CA GLY A 254 -7.53 -6.50 -0.21
C GLY A 254 -7.85 -7.51 -1.31
N LEU A 255 -7.93 -8.80 -0.96
CA LEU A 255 -8.18 -9.88 -1.92
C LEU A 255 -9.62 -9.84 -2.44
N SER A 256 -10.58 -9.49 -1.60
CA SER A 256 -11.99 -9.38 -1.97
C SER A 256 -12.69 -8.39 -1.06
N SER A 257 -12.23 -7.13 -1.07
CA SER A 257 -12.77 -6.07 -0.21
C SER A 257 -14.29 -5.91 -0.38
N PRO A 258 -15.07 -5.82 0.71
CA PRO A 258 -14.63 -5.75 2.12
C PRO A 258 -14.53 -7.11 2.86
N TYR A 259 -14.63 -8.25 2.17
CA TYR A 259 -14.84 -9.58 2.80
C TYR A 259 -13.58 -10.44 2.99
N ASP A 260 -12.50 -10.18 2.26
CA ASP A 260 -11.19 -10.83 2.50
C ASP A 260 -10.09 -9.79 2.37
N VAL A 261 -9.72 -9.20 3.51
CA VAL A 261 -8.67 -8.20 3.64
C VAL A 261 -7.67 -8.75 4.65
N ARG A 262 -6.45 -9.02 4.22
CA ARG A 262 -5.43 -9.68 5.07
C ARG A 262 -4.31 -8.71 5.39
N VAL A 263 -3.76 -8.83 6.59
CA VAL A 263 -2.59 -8.07 7.04
C VAL A 263 -1.44 -9.02 7.34
N THR A 264 -0.22 -8.54 7.18
CA THR A 264 0.97 -9.27 7.61
C THR A 264 1.83 -8.43 8.54
N ILE A 265 2.56 -9.09 9.43
CA ILE A 265 3.48 -8.46 10.37
C ILE A 265 4.84 -9.17 10.34
N HIS A 266 5.85 -8.53 10.94
CA HIS A 266 7.17 -9.11 11.11
C HIS A 266 7.64 -8.96 12.57
N PRO A 267 7.40 -9.96 13.43
CA PRO A 267 7.88 -9.92 14.81
C PRO A 267 9.41 -9.89 14.90
N ASP A 268 9.96 -8.93 15.64
CA ASP A 268 11.37 -8.89 15.99
C ASP A 268 11.51 -9.25 17.47
N ARG A 269 12.20 -10.36 17.76
CA ARG A 269 12.40 -10.85 19.13
C ARG A 269 13.10 -9.82 20.03
N ARG A 270 13.88 -8.90 19.45
CA ARG A 270 14.62 -7.89 20.22
C ARG A 270 13.92 -6.55 20.32
N TYR A 271 12.87 -6.32 19.53
CA TYR A 271 12.27 -5.00 19.39
C TYR A 271 10.76 -5.06 19.18
N ILE A 272 9.99 -4.78 20.23
CA ILE A 272 8.52 -4.95 20.24
C ILE A 272 7.81 -4.00 19.27
N GLN A 273 8.37 -2.80 19.04
CA GLN A 273 7.77 -1.76 18.21
C GLN A 273 7.55 -2.25 16.76
N ALA A 274 8.46 -3.07 16.22
CA ALA A 274 8.40 -3.57 14.86
C ALA A 274 7.08 -4.28 14.56
N SER A 275 6.64 -5.18 15.43
CA SER A 275 5.40 -5.93 15.23
C SER A 275 4.16 -5.09 15.48
N ILE A 276 4.12 -4.34 16.60
CA ILE A 276 2.90 -3.64 17.03
C ILE A 276 2.58 -2.45 16.12
N MET A 277 3.60 -1.71 15.67
CA MET A 277 3.38 -0.56 14.80
C MET A 277 3.09 -1.02 13.37
N ALA A 278 3.68 -2.12 12.91
CA ALA A 278 3.28 -2.76 11.66
C ALA A 278 1.81 -3.20 11.71
N ALA A 279 1.38 -3.85 12.80
CA ALA A 279 -0.02 -4.25 12.96
C ALA A 279 -0.98 -3.06 12.89
N ILE A 280 -0.64 -1.94 13.54
CA ILE A 280 -1.47 -0.73 13.52
C ILE A 280 -1.45 -0.07 12.13
N HIS A 281 -0.29 -0.01 11.47
CA HIS A 281 -0.14 0.55 10.12
C HIS A 281 -0.95 -0.26 9.09
N GLU A 282 -0.69 -1.56 9.00
CA GLU A 282 -1.39 -2.46 8.09
C GLU A 282 -2.87 -2.58 8.46
N GLY A 283 -3.21 -2.52 9.75
CA GLY A 283 -4.58 -2.46 10.23
C GLY A 283 -5.32 -1.20 9.76
N GLY A 284 -4.65 -0.06 9.66
CA GLY A 284 -5.25 1.16 9.10
C GLY A 284 -5.56 1.05 7.61
N HIS A 285 -4.64 0.45 6.83
CA HIS A 285 -4.90 0.06 5.44
C HIS A 285 -6.10 -0.90 5.36
N ALA A 286 -6.16 -1.89 6.24
CA ALA A 286 -7.20 -2.90 6.22
C ALA A 286 -8.58 -2.37 6.60
N LEU A 287 -8.66 -1.45 7.56
CA LEU A 287 -9.90 -0.78 7.95
C LEU A 287 -10.48 0.06 6.81
N TYR A 288 -9.61 0.65 5.98
CA TYR A 288 -10.06 1.36 4.78
C TYR A 288 -10.73 0.39 3.79
N GLU A 289 -10.05 -0.72 3.51
CA GLU A 289 -10.55 -1.77 2.60
C GLU A 289 -11.83 -2.46 3.13
N GLN A 290 -11.88 -2.81 4.42
CA GLN A 290 -13.07 -3.38 5.07
C GLN A 290 -14.23 -2.37 5.18
N GLY A 291 -13.92 -1.07 5.15
CA GLY A 291 -14.90 0.01 5.10
C GLY A 291 -15.47 0.27 3.70
N SER A 292 -14.98 -0.40 2.66
CA SER A 292 -15.51 -0.29 1.29
C SER A 292 -16.96 -0.75 1.22
N ALA A 293 -17.78 -0.05 0.42
CA ALA A 293 -19.18 -0.40 0.24
C ALA A 293 -19.35 -1.78 -0.43
N GLU A 294 -20.19 -2.63 0.16
CA GLU A 294 -20.47 -3.99 -0.33
C GLU A 294 -21.04 -3.99 -1.76
N SER A 295 -21.80 -2.96 -2.15
CA SER A 295 -22.37 -2.80 -3.49
C SER A 295 -21.32 -2.63 -4.59
N LEU A 296 -20.10 -2.18 -4.24
CA LEU A 296 -19.00 -1.96 -5.17
C LEU A 296 -18.11 -3.20 -5.33
N ALA A 297 -18.30 -4.24 -4.51
CA ALA A 297 -17.45 -5.43 -4.50
C ALA A 297 -17.30 -6.05 -5.89
N ARG A 298 -16.11 -6.62 -6.15
CA ARG A 298 -15.72 -7.19 -7.45
C ARG A 298 -15.71 -6.16 -8.59
N THR A 299 -15.42 -4.89 -8.32
CA THR A 299 -15.26 -3.86 -9.36
C THR A 299 -14.00 -3.03 -9.08
N PRO A 300 -13.41 -2.38 -10.11
CA PRO A 300 -12.23 -1.55 -9.92
C PRO A 300 -12.47 -0.26 -9.11
N VAL A 301 -13.70 -0.03 -8.65
CA VAL A 301 -14.04 1.09 -7.75
C VAL A 301 -14.29 0.64 -6.29
N ALA A 302 -14.05 -0.64 -5.98
CA ALA A 302 -13.97 -1.12 -4.61
C ALA A 302 -12.59 -0.83 -4.00
N GLY A 303 -12.55 -0.61 -2.69
CA GLY A 303 -11.30 -0.43 -1.94
C GLY A 303 -10.70 0.98 -2.04
N GLY A 304 -9.37 1.06 -1.93
CA GLY A 304 -8.62 2.31 -1.92
C GLY A 304 -8.62 3.08 -3.24
N VAL A 305 -8.87 4.40 -3.18
CA VAL A 305 -8.96 5.26 -4.39
C VAL A 305 -7.59 5.63 -4.99
N SER A 306 -6.54 5.67 -4.17
CA SER A 306 -5.17 6.00 -4.57
C SER A 306 -4.18 5.57 -3.47
N MET A 307 -2.88 5.47 -3.80
CA MET A 307 -1.87 5.12 -2.81
C MET A 307 -1.75 6.17 -1.71
N GLY A 308 -1.86 7.47 -2.05
CA GLY A 308 -1.82 8.54 -1.06
C GLY A 308 -3.00 8.49 -0.10
N MET A 309 -4.21 8.16 -0.59
CA MET A 309 -5.36 7.96 0.29
C MET A 309 -5.19 6.70 1.15
N HIS A 310 -4.68 5.61 0.59
CA HIS A 310 -4.42 4.39 1.34
C HIS A 310 -3.42 4.65 2.49
N GLU A 311 -2.27 5.26 2.18
CA GLU A 311 -1.27 5.66 3.17
C GLU A 311 -1.78 6.71 4.17
N SER A 312 -2.75 7.55 3.79
CA SER A 312 -3.37 8.45 4.76
C SER A 312 -4.08 7.69 5.89
N GLN A 313 -4.70 6.54 5.57
CA GLN A 313 -5.43 5.73 6.55
C GLN A 313 -4.47 4.94 7.43
N SER A 314 -3.44 4.31 6.86
CA SER A 314 -2.41 3.65 7.67
C SER A 314 -1.69 4.64 8.59
N ARG A 315 -1.32 5.82 8.10
CA ARG A 315 -0.63 6.84 8.92
C ARG A 315 -1.54 7.51 9.92
N LEU A 316 -2.84 7.67 9.64
CA LEU A 316 -3.80 8.12 10.64
C LEU A 316 -3.82 7.15 11.83
N TRP A 317 -3.90 5.84 11.56
CA TRP A 317 -3.91 4.83 12.60
C TRP A 317 -2.56 4.65 13.28
N GLU A 318 -1.47 4.53 12.53
CA GLU A 318 -0.12 4.32 13.08
C GLU A 318 0.32 5.51 13.91
N ASN A 319 0.26 6.71 13.34
CA ASN A 319 0.90 7.89 13.91
C ASN A 319 -0.07 8.69 14.77
N ALA A 320 -1.14 9.21 14.17
CA ALA A 320 -2.05 10.11 14.90
C ALA A 320 -2.77 9.40 16.06
N ILE A 321 -3.05 8.10 15.93
CA ILE A 321 -3.68 7.28 16.96
C ILE A 321 -2.64 6.43 17.70
N GLY A 322 -1.91 5.57 16.99
CA GLY A 322 -1.05 4.53 17.55
C GLY A 322 0.22 5.03 18.24
N ARG A 323 0.64 6.28 17.99
CA ARG A 323 1.71 6.94 18.77
C ARG A 323 1.17 7.88 19.85
N SER A 324 -0.15 8.02 19.98
CA SER A 324 -0.75 8.87 21.01
C SER A 324 -0.76 8.19 22.39
N GLU A 325 -0.56 8.99 23.44
CA GLU A 325 -0.70 8.50 24.81
C GLU A 325 -2.13 8.01 25.11
N ALA A 326 -3.14 8.65 24.52
CA ALA A 326 -4.54 8.28 24.72
C ALA A 326 -4.85 6.86 24.23
N PHE A 327 -4.31 6.46 23.08
CA PHE A 327 -4.44 5.10 22.57
C PHE A 327 -3.82 4.08 23.54
N TRP A 328 -2.59 4.33 23.99
CA TRP A 328 -1.91 3.42 24.91
C TRP A 328 -2.57 3.38 26.29
N ARG A 329 -3.15 4.47 26.81
CA ARG A 329 -3.96 4.40 28.04
C ARG A 329 -5.10 3.38 27.96
N GLY A 330 -5.68 3.16 26.77
CA GLY A 330 -6.71 2.14 26.54
C GLY A 330 -6.16 0.73 26.26
N GLN A 331 -5.03 0.63 25.54
CA GLN A 331 -4.52 -0.65 25.04
C GLN A 331 -3.35 -1.24 25.84
N TYR A 332 -2.71 -0.47 26.73
CA TYR A 332 -1.45 -0.86 27.38
C TYR A 332 -1.59 -2.08 28.30
N ALA A 333 -2.79 -2.34 28.83
CA ALA A 333 -3.04 -3.57 29.59
C ALA A 333 -2.75 -4.84 28.76
N ALA A 334 -2.96 -4.81 27.44
CA ALA A 334 -2.61 -5.91 26.55
C ALA A 334 -1.08 -6.10 26.45
N VAL A 335 -0.32 -5.01 26.41
CA VAL A 335 1.16 -5.03 26.39
C VAL A 335 1.69 -5.64 27.69
N GLN A 336 1.21 -5.17 28.84
CA GLN A 336 1.60 -5.70 30.15
C GLN A 336 1.20 -7.17 30.31
N LYS A 337 0.03 -7.58 29.80
CA LYS A 337 -0.38 -8.98 29.84
C LYS A 337 0.52 -9.88 28.98
N ALA A 338 0.97 -9.40 27.83
CA ALA A 338 1.87 -10.15 26.95
C ALA A 338 3.27 -10.29 27.57
N PHE A 339 3.81 -9.22 28.15
CA PHE A 339 5.17 -9.17 28.69
C PHE A 339 5.22 -8.55 30.10
N PRO A 340 4.67 -9.25 31.13
CA PRO A 340 4.44 -8.67 32.45
C PRO A 340 5.71 -8.29 33.20
N GLU A 341 6.77 -9.10 33.09
CA GLU A 341 8.05 -8.81 33.74
C GLU A 341 8.73 -7.58 33.14
N HIS A 342 8.71 -7.47 31.80
CA HIS A 342 9.35 -6.38 31.06
C HIS A 342 8.67 -5.03 31.29
N PHE A 343 7.33 -5.02 31.38
CA PHE A 343 6.53 -3.80 31.56
C PHE A 343 5.98 -3.63 32.98
N ALA A 344 6.58 -4.28 33.99
CA ALA A 344 6.16 -4.20 35.39
C ALA A 344 6.29 -2.78 35.96
N SER A 345 7.35 -2.06 35.58
CA SER A 345 7.67 -0.70 36.06
C SER A 345 7.54 0.38 34.99
N VAL A 346 7.02 0.05 33.81
CA VAL A 346 6.81 0.99 32.70
C VAL A 346 5.32 1.30 32.64
N ASP A 347 4.96 2.59 32.66
CA ASP A 347 3.57 3.01 32.49
C ASP A 347 3.25 3.34 31.01
N ALA A 348 1.96 3.47 30.71
CA ALA A 348 1.48 3.72 29.34
C ALA A 348 2.03 5.03 28.74
N ALA A 349 2.26 6.05 29.58
CA ALA A 349 2.77 7.35 29.13
C ALA A 349 4.26 7.25 28.75
N THR A 350 5.05 6.53 29.55
CA THR A 350 6.46 6.23 29.26
C THR A 350 6.58 5.41 27.99
N PHE A 351 5.75 4.37 27.85
CA PHE A 351 5.71 3.56 26.64
C PHE A 351 5.34 4.38 25.39
N ALA A 352 4.29 5.19 25.45
CA ALA A 352 3.91 6.07 24.35
C ALA A 352 5.02 7.08 24.01
N ARG A 353 5.70 7.63 25.02
CA ARG A 353 6.83 8.55 24.81
C ARG A 353 8.01 7.86 24.12
N ALA A 354 8.33 6.63 24.50
CA ALA A 354 9.38 5.83 23.87
C ALA A 354 9.13 5.63 22.37
N LEU A 355 7.88 5.33 21.97
CA LEU A 355 7.49 5.22 20.56
C LEU A 355 7.65 6.51 19.75
N ASN A 356 7.77 7.66 20.42
CA ASN A 356 7.89 8.99 19.80
C ASN A 356 9.32 9.54 19.86
N ARG A 357 10.33 8.69 20.11
CA ARG A 357 11.71 9.12 20.06
C ARG A 357 12.06 9.59 18.64
N VAL A 358 12.59 10.80 18.54
CA VAL A 358 13.04 11.41 17.28
C VAL A 358 14.55 11.30 17.17
N GLN A 359 15.05 10.72 16.08
CA GLN A 359 16.47 10.67 15.77
C GLN A 359 16.69 10.50 14.26
N PRO A 360 17.64 11.22 13.64
CA PRO A 360 18.04 10.94 12.27
C PRO A 360 18.54 9.50 12.13
N SER A 361 17.96 8.74 11.20
CA SER A 361 18.33 7.37 10.91
C SER A 361 18.54 7.17 9.40
N LEU A 362 19.01 5.99 8.99
CA LEU A 362 19.26 5.68 7.57
C LEU A 362 18.09 4.92 6.92
N ILE A 363 17.27 4.24 7.73
CA ILE A 363 16.25 3.30 7.28
C ILE A 363 14.88 3.98 7.33
N ARG A 364 14.35 4.33 6.14
CA ARG A 364 13.07 5.06 6.00
C ARG A 364 11.92 4.44 6.78
N ILE A 365 11.77 3.12 6.72
CA ILE A 365 10.62 2.42 7.33
C ILE A 365 10.69 2.38 8.86
N GLU A 366 11.85 2.69 9.44
CA GLU A 366 12.09 2.77 10.88
C GLU A 366 12.23 4.23 11.36
N ALA A 367 12.12 5.21 10.46
CA ALA A 367 12.28 6.62 10.79
C ALA A 367 11.10 7.14 11.62
N ASP A 368 11.39 8.10 12.49
CA ASP A 368 10.40 8.79 13.30
C ASP A 368 9.52 9.76 12.48
N GLU A 369 8.43 10.24 13.06
CA GLU A 369 7.46 11.10 12.37
C GLU A 369 8.04 12.44 11.85
N VAL A 370 9.09 12.97 12.49
CA VAL A 370 9.70 14.24 12.11
C VAL A 370 10.63 14.05 10.92
N THR A 371 11.39 12.95 10.89
CA THR A 371 12.42 12.67 9.89
C THR A 371 11.93 11.84 8.71
N TYR A 372 10.85 11.06 8.84
CA TYR A 372 10.31 10.18 7.80
C TYR A 372 10.09 10.89 6.45
N ASN A 373 9.46 12.07 6.46
CA ASN A 373 9.18 12.81 5.23
C ASN A 373 10.46 13.27 4.51
N LEU A 374 11.57 13.48 5.23
CA LEU A 374 12.85 13.82 4.59
C LEU A 374 13.38 12.65 3.75
N HIS A 375 13.17 11.40 4.19
CA HIS A 375 13.51 10.22 3.40
C HIS A 375 12.67 10.08 2.12
N ILE A 376 11.40 10.49 2.17
CA ILE A 376 10.51 10.51 0.98
C ILE A 376 10.98 11.57 0.00
N ILE A 377 11.27 12.78 0.50
CA ILE A 377 11.73 13.90 -0.33
C ILE A 377 13.05 13.56 -1.05
N VAL A 378 14.02 12.92 -0.39
CA VAL A 378 15.26 12.49 -1.03
C VAL A 378 15.01 11.52 -2.19
N ARG A 379 14.10 10.54 -2.01
CA ARG A 379 13.77 9.59 -3.08
C ARG A 379 13.06 10.26 -4.24
N TYR A 380 12.09 11.10 -3.94
CA TYR A 380 11.39 11.91 -4.93
C TYR A 380 12.36 12.75 -5.77
N GLU A 381 13.34 13.42 -5.14
CA GLU A 381 14.32 14.22 -5.88
C GLU A 381 15.23 13.37 -6.76
N LEU A 382 15.68 12.20 -6.27
CA LEU A 382 16.47 11.25 -7.05
C LEU A 382 15.70 10.64 -8.22
N GLU A 383 14.40 10.41 -8.07
CA GLU A 383 13.55 9.88 -9.14
C GLU A 383 13.18 10.96 -10.18
N LYS A 384 13.14 12.22 -9.76
CA LYS A 384 12.85 13.38 -10.63
C LYS A 384 14.01 13.70 -11.57
N GLU A 385 15.26 13.53 -11.13
CA GLU A 385 16.49 13.72 -11.94
C GLU A 385 16.70 12.63 -13.01
#